data_AF-A0A7Z9TWE0-F1
#
_entry.id   AF-A0A7Z9TWE0-F1
#
_cell.length_a   1.000
_cell.length_b   1.000
_cell.length_c   1.000
_cell.angle_alpha   90.00
_cell.angle_beta   90.00
_cell.angle_gamma   90.00
#
_symmetry.space_group_name_H-M   'P 1'
#
loop_
_entity.id
_entity.type
_entity.pdbx_description
1 polymer ?
#
loop_
_entity_poly.entity_id
_entity_poly.type
_entity_poly.pdbx_seq_one_letter_code
_entity_poly.pdbx_strand_id
1 'polypeptide(L)'
;LPPSGITFSVVAWATLGGTLTNFATIRSRLKRLNELEDLVESGAIDSYSKKMTSQLMREKAKITRNLDGIRNMSKLPGCMVVIDANNETNALREAKALRIPTIGLVDTDGDPQLVDVPIPGNDDSLRSIEVVIADLMEAVNAGLQGRRAKEVAAEKKDEDEARATADLEEKRQRST
;
A
#
# COMPACT_ATOMS: atom_id res chain seq x y z
N LEU A 1 -12.28 9.06 -2.80
CA LEU A 1 -10.84 9.18 -3.13
C LEU A 1 -10.09 9.34 -1.82
N PRO A 2 -9.17 8.44 -1.45
CA PRO A 2 -8.50 8.57 -0.17
C PRO A 2 -7.61 9.84 -0.17
N PRO A 3 -7.62 10.63 0.91
CA PRO A 3 -6.84 11.85 0.99
C PRO A 3 -5.34 11.56 0.96
N SER A 4 -4.63 12.47 0.30
CA SER A 4 -3.19 12.48 0.01
C SER A 4 -2.30 12.20 1.22
N GLY A 5 -1.75 10.98 1.28
CA GLY A 5 -0.60 10.66 2.13
C GLY A 5 -0.34 9.18 2.36
N ILE A 6 -1.35 8.31 2.24
CA ILE A 6 -1.19 6.85 2.31
C ILE A 6 -1.74 6.23 1.04
N THR A 7 -0.88 5.48 0.34
CA THR A 7 -1.31 4.65 -0.78
C THR A 7 -1.98 3.41 -0.23
N PHE A 8 -3.31 3.35 -0.31
CA PHE A 8 -4.04 2.11 -0.15
C PHE A 8 -4.08 1.39 -1.49
N SER A 9 -3.72 0.13 -1.45
CA SER A 9 -3.74 -0.76 -2.60
C SER A 9 -4.65 -1.93 -2.27
N VAL A 10 -5.72 -2.07 -3.03
CA VAL A 10 -6.62 -3.22 -2.93
C VAL A 10 -6.11 -4.28 -3.89
N VAL A 11 -5.82 -5.47 -3.39
CA VAL A 11 -5.29 -6.57 -4.20
C VAL A 11 -6.16 -7.78 -3.99
N ALA A 12 -6.79 -8.25 -5.07
CA ALA A 12 -7.41 -9.57 -5.07
C ALA A 12 -6.31 -10.61 -5.31
N TRP A 13 -5.98 -11.39 -4.28
CA TRP A 13 -4.79 -12.24 -4.28
C TRP A 13 -5.04 -13.62 -4.90
N ALA A 14 -6.31 -14.01 -5.07
CA ALA A 14 -6.75 -15.26 -5.65
C ALA A 14 -6.18 -15.61 -7.05
N THR A 15 -5.61 -14.64 -7.80
CA THR A 15 -5.12 -14.88 -9.18
C THR A 15 -3.59 -14.80 -9.35
N LEU A 16 -2.84 -14.34 -8.34
CA LEU A 16 -1.40 -14.11 -8.44
C LEU A 16 -0.68 -14.41 -7.12
N GLY A 17 -0.15 -15.62 -7.01
CA GLY A 17 0.90 -15.91 -6.03
C GLY A 17 2.18 -15.15 -6.35
N GLY A 18 2.91 -14.73 -5.32
CA GLY A 18 4.20 -14.06 -5.41
C GLY A 18 4.12 -12.54 -5.41
N THR A 19 2.97 -11.93 -5.11
CA THR A 19 2.81 -10.47 -5.26
C THR A 19 3.71 -9.68 -4.30
N LEU A 20 3.93 -10.19 -3.09
CA LEU A 20 4.80 -9.53 -2.10
C LEU A 20 6.21 -10.12 -2.13
N THR A 21 6.32 -11.45 -2.21
CA THR A 21 7.62 -12.14 -2.19
C THR A 21 8.44 -11.92 -3.47
N ASN A 22 7.78 -11.70 -4.62
CA ASN A 22 8.41 -11.40 -5.90
C ASN A 22 8.16 -9.95 -6.37
N PHE A 23 8.23 -9.00 -5.44
CA PHE A 23 7.92 -7.59 -5.70
C PHE A 23 8.75 -6.97 -6.84
N ALA A 24 10.00 -7.41 -7.04
CA ALA A 24 10.85 -6.92 -8.13
C ALA A 24 10.26 -7.25 -9.51
N THR A 25 9.78 -8.48 -9.72
CA THR A 25 9.14 -8.89 -10.98
C THR A 25 7.78 -8.21 -11.15
N ILE A 26 7.03 -8.03 -10.07
CA ILE A 26 5.76 -7.32 -10.11
C ILE A 26 5.95 -5.87 -10.57
N ARG A 27 7.00 -5.18 -10.08
CA ARG A 27 7.34 -3.85 -10.57
C ARG A 27 7.72 -3.81 -12.05
N SER A 28 8.44 -4.82 -12.55
CA SER A 28 8.75 -4.87 -13.99
C SER A 28 7.48 -5.10 -14.82
N ARG A 29 6.49 -5.84 -14.31
CA ARG A 29 5.18 -6.00 -14.95
C ARG A 29 4.34 -4.71 -14.94
N LEU A 30 4.39 -3.93 -13.87
CA LEU A 30 3.77 -2.59 -13.83
C LEU A 30 4.45 -1.62 -14.81
N LYS A 31 5.78 -1.65 -14.91
CA LYS A 31 6.49 -0.86 -15.93
C LYS A 31 6.04 -1.24 -17.34
N ARG A 32 5.92 -2.54 -17.61
CA ARG A 32 5.39 -3.06 -18.89
C ARG A 32 3.96 -2.58 -19.16
N LEU A 33 3.12 -2.48 -18.12
CA LEU A 33 1.76 -1.94 -18.27
C LEU A 33 1.79 -0.48 -18.72
N ASN A 34 2.62 0.36 -18.10
CA ASN A 34 2.78 1.76 -18.50
C ASN A 34 3.28 1.87 -19.96
N GLU A 35 4.28 1.07 -20.35
CA GLU A 35 4.74 1.03 -21.75
C GLU A 35 3.62 0.67 -22.75
N LEU A 36 2.74 -0.28 -22.38
CA LEU A 36 1.60 -0.67 -23.21
C LEU A 36 0.51 0.41 -23.25
N GLU A 37 0.35 1.17 -22.18
CA GLU A 37 -0.57 2.32 -22.12
C GLU A 37 -0.05 3.46 -23.00
N ASP A 38 1.22 3.82 -22.85
CA ASP A 38 1.90 4.84 -23.67
C ASP A 38 1.83 4.50 -25.17
N LEU A 39 2.00 3.22 -25.52
CA LEU A 39 1.95 2.75 -26.91
C LEU A 39 0.55 2.84 -27.51
N VAL A 40 -0.50 2.70 -26.69
CA VAL A 40 -1.89 2.90 -27.10
C VAL A 40 -2.21 4.39 -27.20
N GLU A 41 -1.79 5.19 -26.23
CA GLU A 41 -2.08 6.63 -26.16
C GLU A 41 -1.37 7.42 -27.26
N SER A 42 -0.11 7.07 -27.56
CA SER A 42 0.66 7.67 -28.66
C SER A 42 0.19 7.29 -30.06
N GLY A 43 -0.74 6.33 -30.21
CA GLY A 43 -1.19 5.80 -31.50
C GLY A 43 -0.14 4.94 -32.23
N ALA A 44 1.03 4.72 -31.63
CA ALA A 44 2.08 3.87 -32.20
C ALA A 44 1.60 2.42 -32.40
N ILE A 45 0.56 1.99 -31.68
CA ILE A 45 -0.06 0.68 -31.82
C ILE A 45 -0.60 0.38 -33.23
N ASP A 46 -0.97 1.41 -33.98
CA ASP A 46 -1.56 1.27 -35.32
C ASP A 46 -0.52 0.93 -36.40
N SER A 47 0.77 1.13 -36.09
CA SER A 47 1.87 0.70 -36.95
C SER A 47 2.06 -0.83 -36.97
N TYR A 48 1.46 -1.54 -36.01
CA TYR A 48 1.58 -2.98 -35.89
C TYR A 48 0.49 -3.74 -36.66
N SER A 49 0.76 -5.00 -36.97
CA SER A 49 -0.25 -5.88 -37.57
C SER A 49 -1.43 -6.11 -36.61
N LYS A 50 -2.65 -6.26 -37.14
CA LYS A 50 -3.87 -6.54 -36.36
C LYS A 50 -3.71 -7.71 -35.37
N LYS A 51 -2.95 -8.74 -35.76
CA LYS A 51 -2.63 -9.89 -34.90
C LYS A 51 -1.81 -9.47 -33.68
N MET A 52 -0.77 -8.67 -33.89
CA MET A 52 0.10 -8.19 -32.82
C MET A 52 -0.64 -7.20 -31.92
N THR A 53 -1.41 -6.27 -32.49
CA THR A 53 -2.29 -5.35 -31.73
C THR A 53 -3.23 -6.13 -30.81
N SER A 54 -3.86 -7.20 -31.29
CA SER A 54 -4.73 -8.05 -30.46
C SER A 54 -3.98 -8.72 -29.30
N GLN A 55 -2.74 -9.17 -29.52
CA GLN A 55 -1.91 -9.76 -28.48
C GLN A 55 -1.52 -8.74 -27.41
N LEU A 56 -1.09 -7.54 -27.82
CA LEU A 56 -0.72 -6.45 -26.91
C LEU A 56 -1.92 -5.98 -26.07
N MET A 57 -3.10 -5.87 -26.67
CA MET A 57 -4.33 -5.52 -25.94
C MET A 57 -4.73 -6.60 -24.92
N ARG A 58 -4.58 -7.88 -25.26
CA ARG A 58 -4.81 -8.99 -24.31
C ARG A 58 -3.80 -8.98 -23.18
N GLU A 59 -2.53 -8.70 -23.48
CA GLU A 59 -1.47 -8.55 -22.48
C GLU A 59 -1.81 -7.41 -21.52
N LYS A 60 -2.11 -6.22 -22.05
CA LYS A 60 -2.54 -5.05 -21.26
C LYS A 60 -3.72 -5.41 -20.36
N ALA A 61 -4.81 -5.93 -20.91
CA ALA A 61 -6.01 -6.28 -20.14
C ALA A 61 -5.72 -7.28 -19.01
N LYS A 62 -4.85 -8.28 -19.26
CA LYS A 62 -4.46 -9.25 -18.25
C LYS A 62 -3.65 -8.61 -17.11
N ILE A 63 -2.70 -7.74 -17.45
CA ILE A 63 -1.87 -7.07 -16.44
C ILE A 63 -2.73 -6.06 -15.65
N THR A 64 -3.57 -5.26 -16.30
CA THR A 64 -4.48 -4.32 -15.64
C THR A 64 -5.41 -5.04 -14.66
N ARG A 65 -6.12 -6.09 -15.09
CA ARG A 65 -7.06 -6.81 -14.21
C ARG A 65 -6.41 -7.30 -12.91
N ASN A 66 -5.13 -7.61 -12.98
CA ASN A 66 -4.40 -8.29 -11.93
C ASN A 66 -3.58 -7.35 -11.03
N LEU A 67 -2.99 -6.29 -11.59
CA LEU A 67 -2.01 -5.44 -10.91
C LEU A 67 -2.45 -3.98 -10.74
N ASP A 68 -3.61 -3.58 -11.26
CA ASP A 68 -4.03 -2.18 -11.19
C ASP A 68 -4.14 -1.66 -9.74
N GLY A 69 -4.57 -2.52 -8.82
CA GLY A 69 -4.68 -2.20 -7.41
C GLY A 69 -3.35 -1.89 -6.70
N ILE A 70 -2.22 -2.38 -7.20
CA ILE A 70 -0.87 -2.13 -6.66
C ILE A 70 -0.08 -1.10 -7.46
N ARG A 71 -0.69 -0.46 -8.47
CA ARG A 71 -0.01 0.49 -9.36
C ARG A 71 0.74 1.59 -8.61
N ASN A 72 0.12 2.10 -7.55
CA ASN A 72 0.65 3.22 -6.76
C ASN A 72 1.64 2.77 -5.66
N MET A 73 1.91 1.48 -5.54
CA MET A 73 2.73 0.92 -4.48
C MET A 73 4.22 0.99 -4.84
N SER A 74 4.98 1.86 -4.17
CA SER A 74 6.42 2.02 -4.41
C SER A 74 7.29 1.08 -3.56
N LYS A 75 6.81 0.71 -2.37
CA LYS A 75 7.47 -0.10 -1.35
C LYS A 75 6.52 -1.15 -0.83
N LEU A 76 7.07 -2.19 -0.19
CA LEU A 76 6.26 -3.18 0.51
C LEU A 76 5.40 -2.50 1.60
N PRO A 77 4.17 -3.00 1.82
CA PRO A 77 3.28 -2.44 2.83
C PRO A 77 3.81 -2.69 4.24
N GLY A 78 3.55 -1.76 5.15
CA GLY A 78 3.89 -1.90 6.56
C GLY A 78 2.89 -2.75 7.36
N CYS A 79 1.69 -2.96 6.82
CA CYS A 79 0.63 -3.78 7.39
C CYS A 79 -0.30 -4.21 6.25
N MET A 80 -0.95 -5.36 6.40
CA MET A 80 -1.98 -5.84 5.49
C MET A 80 -3.31 -5.98 6.21
N VAL A 81 -4.39 -5.61 5.52
CA VAL A 81 -5.76 -5.92 5.93
C VAL A 81 -6.25 -7.03 5.01
N VAL A 82 -6.74 -8.12 5.60
CA VAL A 82 -7.22 -9.31 4.91
C VAL A 82 -8.68 -9.51 5.25
N ILE A 83 -9.48 -9.83 4.24
CA ILE A 83 -10.87 -10.25 4.40
C ILE A 83 -10.88 -11.72 4.04
N ASP A 84 -11.57 -12.53 4.84
CA ASP A 84 -11.66 -13.98 4.62
C ASP A 84 -10.26 -14.64 4.62
N ALA A 85 -9.70 -14.77 5.83
CA ALA A 85 -8.37 -15.32 6.05
C ALA A 85 -8.22 -16.77 5.55
N ASN A 86 -9.33 -17.53 5.50
CA ASN A 86 -9.33 -18.92 5.06
C ASN A 86 -9.11 -19.03 3.55
N ASN A 87 -9.74 -18.16 2.77
CA ASN A 87 -9.54 -18.14 1.32
C ASN A 87 -8.22 -17.45 0.92
N GLU A 88 -7.70 -16.53 1.74
CA GLU A 88 -6.50 -15.75 1.44
C GLU A 88 -5.20 -16.26 2.10
N THR A 89 -5.13 -17.57 2.36
CA THR A 89 -3.96 -18.22 3.00
C THR A 89 -2.63 -17.97 2.28
N ASN A 90 -2.62 -17.83 0.95
CA ASN A 90 -1.41 -17.53 0.20
C ASN A 90 -0.87 -16.12 0.53
N ALA A 91 -1.76 -15.14 0.67
CA ALA A 91 -1.38 -13.77 1.04
C ALA A 91 -0.79 -13.75 2.45
N LEU A 92 -1.43 -14.46 3.39
CA LEU A 92 -0.99 -14.57 4.78
C LEU A 92 0.37 -15.26 4.90
N ARG A 93 0.62 -16.31 4.10
CA ARG A 93 1.93 -16.98 4.06
C ARG A 93 3.04 -16.05 3.58
N GLU A 94 2.78 -15.26 2.54
CA GLU A 94 3.76 -14.29 2.04
C GLU A 94 3.98 -13.15 3.03
N ALA A 95 2.92 -12.63 3.65
CA ALA A 95 3.00 -11.62 4.69
C ALA A 95 3.85 -12.12 5.88
N LYS A 96 3.60 -13.35 6.33
CA LYS A 96 4.36 -14.01 7.41
C LYS A 96 5.83 -14.19 7.06
N ALA A 97 6.14 -14.60 5.81
CA ALA A 97 7.52 -14.74 5.36
C ALA A 97 8.28 -13.41 5.38
N LEU A 98 7.60 -12.31 5.05
CA LEU A 98 8.15 -10.96 5.02
C LEU A 98 8.02 -10.22 6.37
N ARG A 99 7.43 -10.86 7.39
CA ARG A 99 7.14 -10.28 8.72
C ARG A 99 6.27 -9.02 8.64
N ILE A 100 5.34 -8.99 7.70
CA ILE A 100 4.36 -7.93 7.56
C ILE A 100 3.19 -8.28 8.49
N PRO A 101 2.83 -7.40 9.44
CA PRO A 101 1.69 -7.64 10.34
C PRO A 101 0.37 -7.64 9.56
N THR A 102 -0.55 -8.49 9.99
CA THR A 102 -1.82 -8.77 9.34
C THR A 102 -3.00 -8.49 10.27
N ILE A 103 -3.98 -7.75 9.75
CA ILE A 103 -5.27 -7.50 10.40
C ILE A 103 -6.31 -8.24 9.57
N GLY A 104 -7.13 -9.09 10.19
CA GLY A 104 -8.10 -9.92 9.48
C GLY A 104 -9.52 -9.67 9.93
N LEU A 105 -10.47 -9.52 9.00
CA LEU A 105 -11.89 -9.71 9.32
C LEU A 105 -12.18 -11.21 9.31
N VAL A 106 -12.68 -11.73 10.43
CA VAL A 106 -12.86 -13.17 10.65
C VAL A 106 -14.30 -13.43 11.06
N ASP A 107 -15.02 -14.23 10.26
CA ASP A 107 -16.35 -14.74 10.60
C ASP A 107 -16.25 -16.07 11.36
N THR A 108 -17.39 -16.72 11.58
CA THR A 108 -17.63 -17.84 12.49
C THR A 108 -16.89 -19.10 12.06
N ASP A 109 -16.60 -19.25 10.78
CA ASP A 109 -15.84 -20.36 10.18
C ASP A 109 -14.37 -20.01 9.92
N GLY A 110 -13.97 -18.76 10.13
CA GLY A 110 -12.60 -18.29 9.97
C GLY A 110 -11.71 -18.66 11.16
N ASP A 111 -10.46 -19.06 10.89
CA ASP A 111 -9.47 -19.31 11.95
C ASP A 111 -8.76 -18.01 12.35
N PRO A 112 -8.99 -17.47 13.57
CA PRO A 112 -8.37 -16.23 14.03
C PRO A 112 -6.85 -16.37 14.27
N GLN A 113 -6.30 -17.59 14.28
CA GLN A 113 -4.86 -17.82 14.42
C GLN A 113 -4.07 -17.55 13.14
N LEU A 114 -4.75 -17.38 12.01
CA LEU A 114 -4.11 -17.12 10.72
C LEU A 114 -3.64 -15.66 10.57
N VAL A 115 -4.17 -14.76 11.39
CA VAL A 115 -3.90 -13.31 11.36
C VAL A 115 -3.36 -12.84 12.70
N ASP A 116 -2.56 -11.77 12.69
CA ASP A 116 -1.97 -11.23 13.93
C ASP A 116 -3.01 -10.49 14.78
N VAL A 117 -3.94 -9.78 14.12
CA VAL A 117 -5.03 -9.03 14.77
C VAL A 117 -6.37 -9.43 14.14
N PRO A 118 -7.10 -10.39 14.72
CA PRO A 118 -8.43 -10.77 14.26
C PRO A 118 -9.48 -9.75 14.72
N ILE A 119 -10.32 -9.32 13.79
CA ILE A 119 -11.52 -8.51 14.00
C ILE A 119 -12.72 -9.44 13.76
N PRO A 120 -13.51 -9.78 14.80
CA PRO A 120 -14.69 -10.60 14.61
C PRO A 120 -15.76 -9.82 13.83
N GLY A 121 -16.28 -10.40 12.76
CA GLY A 121 -17.34 -9.79 11.98
C GLY A 121 -17.68 -10.61 10.74
N ASN A 122 -18.79 -10.26 10.10
CA ASN A 122 -19.25 -10.95 8.90
C ASN A 122 -18.40 -10.50 7.70
N ASP A 123 -17.71 -11.43 7.06
CA ASP A 123 -16.88 -11.20 5.86
C ASP A 123 -17.62 -11.50 4.54
N ASP A 124 -18.76 -12.17 4.57
CA ASP A 124 -19.64 -12.39 3.40
C ASP A 124 -20.39 -11.11 2.97
N SER A 125 -20.67 -10.21 3.91
CA SER A 125 -21.49 -9.02 3.65
C SER A 125 -20.64 -7.82 3.26
N LEU A 126 -20.86 -7.33 2.04
CA LEU A 126 -20.25 -6.08 1.55
C LEU A 126 -20.45 -4.92 2.54
N ARG A 127 -21.64 -4.79 3.13
CA ARG A 127 -21.94 -3.71 4.11
C ARG A 127 -21.09 -3.83 5.38
N SER A 128 -20.89 -5.05 5.86
CA SER A 128 -20.06 -5.31 7.04
C SER A 128 -18.60 -4.95 6.75
N ILE A 129 -18.08 -5.44 5.61
CA ILE A 129 -16.74 -5.11 5.12
C ILE A 129 -16.56 -3.58 4.99
N GLU A 130 -17.51 -2.89 4.37
CA GLU A 130 -17.43 -1.44 4.14
C GLU A 130 -17.32 -0.66 5.45
N VAL A 131 -18.11 -1.03 6.47
CA VAL A 131 -18.06 -0.39 7.78
C VAL A 131 -16.69 -0.60 8.43
N VAL A 132 -16.20 -1.84 8.45
CA VAL A 132 -14.89 -2.16 9.06
C VAL A 132 -13.75 -1.43 8.33
N ILE A 133 -13.77 -1.42 7.00
CA ILE A 133 -12.76 -0.71 6.20
C ILE A 133 -12.84 0.80 6.46
N ALA A 134 -14.05 1.38 6.52
CA ALA A 134 -14.22 2.81 6.76
C ALA A 134 -13.62 3.23 8.11
N ASP A 135 -13.91 2.50 9.18
CA ASP A 135 -13.38 2.77 10.52
C ASP A 135 -11.84 2.62 10.56
N LEU A 136 -11.30 1.58 9.90
CA LEU A 136 -9.86 1.40 9.76
C LEU A 136 -9.21 2.56 8.99
N MET A 137 -9.85 3.02 7.90
CA MET A 137 -9.37 4.16 7.13
C MET A 137 -9.35 5.45 7.95
N GLU A 138 -10.37 5.68 8.78
CA GLU A 138 -10.43 6.83 9.67
C GLU A 138 -9.29 6.79 10.70
N ALA A 139 -9.09 5.63 11.35
CA ALA A 139 -8.02 5.43 12.31
C ALA A 139 -6.62 5.64 11.68
N VAL A 140 -6.41 5.13 10.47
CA VAL A 140 -5.16 5.30 9.73
C VAL A 140 -4.93 6.78 9.37
N ASN A 141 -5.97 7.50 8.96
CA ASN A 141 -5.87 8.93 8.65
C ASN A 141 -5.56 9.76 9.91
N ALA A 142 -6.20 9.47 11.03
CA ALA A 142 -5.91 10.10 12.32
C ALA A 142 -4.46 9.85 12.76
N GLY A 143 -3.97 8.61 12.61
CA GLY A 143 -2.58 8.26 12.87
C GLY A 143 -1.58 9.03 12.00
N LEU A 144 -1.90 9.21 10.72
CA LEU A 144 -1.05 9.98 9.78
C LEU A 144 -0.97 11.46 10.17
N GLN A 145 -2.09 12.07 10.55
CA GLN A 145 -2.13 13.45 11.02
C GLN A 145 -1.35 13.62 12.31
N GLY A 146 -1.50 12.69 13.25
CA GLY A 146 -0.73 12.66 14.49
C GLY A 146 0.78 12.52 14.25
N ARG A 147 1.20 11.70 13.27
CA ARG A 147 2.62 11.57 12.90
C ARG A 147 3.17 12.88 12.35
N ARG A 148 2.48 13.52 11.40
CA ARG A 148 2.89 14.84 10.85
C ARG A 148 3.01 15.89 11.94
N ALA A 149 2.05 15.94 12.87
CA ALA A 149 2.09 16.89 13.98
C ALA A 149 3.30 16.66 14.90
N LYS A 150 3.67 15.40 15.16
CA LYS A 150 4.87 15.04 15.94
C LYS A 150 6.16 15.39 15.20
N GLU A 151 6.24 15.15 13.90
CA GLU A 151 7.40 15.51 13.06
C GLU A 151 7.64 17.03 13.11
N VAL A 152 6.59 17.84 12.88
CA VAL A 152 6.68 19.30 12.96
C VAL A 152 7.04 19.79 14.37
N ALA A 153 6.55 19.13 15.42
CA ALA A 153 6.90 19.48 16.79
C ALA A 153 8.34 19.11 17.16
N ALA A 154 8.90 18.05 16.57
CA ALA A 154 10.29 17.66 16.75
C ALA A 154 11.22 18.65 16.04
N GLU A 155 10.92 19.02 14.79
CA GLU A 155 11.69 20.02 14.03
C GLU A 155 11.76 21.37 14.77
N LYS A 156 10.64 21.83 15.35
CA LYS A 156 10.63 23.06 16.16
C LYS A 156 11.48 22.96 17.42
N LYS A 157 11.49 21.79 18.08
CA LYS A 157 12.34 21.58 19.26
C LYS A 157 13.83 21.58 18.89
N ASP A 158 14.18 20.94 17.79
CA ASP A 158 15.56 20.92 17.31
C ASP A 158 16.02 22.32 16.89
N GLU A 159 15.15 23.12 16.26
CA GLU A 159 15.40 24.54 15.95
C GLU A 159 15.56 25.40 17.22
N ASP A 160 14.70 25.22 18.22
CA ASP A 160 14.77 25.96 19.48
C ASP A 160 16.02 25.58 20.30
N GLU A 161 16.43 24.30 20.31
CA GLU A 161 17.66 23.83 20.95
C GLU A 161 18.92 24.33 20.22
N ALA A 162 18.90 24.35 18.88
CA ALA A 162 19.98 24.91 18.07
C ALA A 162 20.12 26.42 18.28
N ARG A 163 19.00 27.13 18.43
CA ARG A 163 19.01 28.58 18.70
C ARG A 163 19.48 28.90 20.13
N ALA A 164 19.05 28.11 21.11
CA ALA A 164 19.47 28.26 22.51
C ALA A 164 20.97 27.98 22.69
N THR A 165 21.52 27.00 21.97
CA THR A 165 22.97 26.71 21.98
C THR A 165 23.77 27.82 21.31
N ALA A 166 23.32 28.35 20.17
CA ALA A 166 23.94 29.51 19.52
C ALA A 166 23.96 30.76 20.41
N ASP A 167 22.85 31.08 21.07
CA ASP A 167 22.74 32.24 21.98
C ASP A 167 23.65 32.11 23.22
N LEU A 168 23.86 30.89 23.72
CA LEU A 168 24.78 30.59 24.83
C LEU A 168 26.25 30.75 24.42
N GLU A 169 26.58 30.33 23.20
CA GLU A 169 27.93 30.42 22.64
C GLU A 169 28.31 31.87 22.32
N GLU A 170 27.36 32.66 21.80
CA GLU A 170 27.55 34.10 21.54
C GLU A 170 27.74 34.91 22.84
N LYS A 171 27.04 34.53 23.92
CA LYS A 171 27.24 35.13 25.25
C LYS A 171 28.59 34.79 25.87
N ARG A 172 29.12 33.57 25.67
CA ARG A 172 30.49 33.19 26.12
C ARG A 172 31.55 33.98 25.38
N GLN A 173 31.35 34.25 24.09
CA GLN A 173 32.30 35.02 23.27
C GLN A 173 32.34 36.51 23.63
N ARG A 174 31.23 37.11 24.10
CA ARG A 174 31.19 38.52 24.54
C ARG A 174 31.72 38.78 25.96
N SER A 175 31.89 37.73 26.78
CA SER A 175 32.43 37.86 28.13
C SER A 175 33.94 37.56 28.23
N THR A 176 34.61 37.34 27.10
CA THR A 176 36.07 37.18 27.00
C THR A 176 36.65 38.41 26.31
#